data_AF-A0A7C4D5I6-F1
#
_entry.id   AF-A0A7C4D5I6-F1
#
_cell.length_a   1.000
_cell.length_b   1.000
_cell.length_c   1.000
_cell.angle_alpha   90.00
_cell.angle_beta   90.00
_cell.angle_gamma   90.00
#
_symmetry.space_group_name_H-M   'P 1'
#
loop_
_entity.id
_entity.type
_entity.pdbx_description
1 polymer ?
#
loop_
_entity_poly.entity_id
_entity_poly.type
_entity_poly.pdbx_seq_one_letter_code
_entity_poly.pdbx_strand_id
1 'polypeptide(L)'
;MVIPLEINIKPTRRVIILGLDRRELENLGFCAITFGASRLFWVNGYVLCLEVYEKSLECEIEGGEFYISHLCYAPLPKYNKILEVERGTQIPIVNASDMQIYREIINAILKFELEKEARE
;
A
#
# COMPACT_ATOMS: atom_id res chain seq x y z
N MET A 1 8.77 24.04 37.28
CA MET A 1 7.46 23.50 36.87
C MET A 1 7.74 22.51 35.76
N VAL A 2 7.55 21.21 35.99
CA VAL A 2 7.79 20.16 34.97
C VAL A 2 6.45 19.84 34.34
N ILE A 3 6.31 20.04 33.03
CA ILE A 3 5.11 19.63 32.29
C ILE A 3 5.28 18.12 32.02
N PRO A 4 4.39 17.25 32.54
CA PRO A 4 4.49 15.82 32.27
C PRO A 4 4.20 15.53 30.79
N LEU A 5 4.95 14.58 30.23
CA LEU A 5 4.70 14.07 28.89
C LEU A 5 3.40 13.26 28.87
N GLU A 6 2.47 13.63 27.99
CA GLU A 6 1.26 12.86 27.71
C GLU A 6 1.37 12.21 26.32
N ILE A 7 1.10 10.89 26.25
CA ILE A 7 1.17 10.12 25.01
C ILE A 7 -0.24 9.70 24.60
N ASN A 8 -0.66 10.08 23.39
CA ASN A 8 -1.96 9.74 22.82
C ASN A 8 -1.77 8.83 21.59
N ILE A 9 -2.19 7.57 21.68
CA ILE A 9 -2.17 6.62 20.54
C ILE A 9 -3.52 6.73 19.81
N LYS A 10 -3.51 7.28 18.59
CA LYS A 10 -4.69 7.43 17.74
C LYS A 10 -4.58 6.50 16.52
N PRO A 11 -5.20 5.32 16.53
CA PRO A 11 -5.12 4.39 15.40
C PRO A 11 -5.99 4.87 14.23
N THR A 12 -5.57 4.52 13.01
CA THR A 12 -6.38 4.63 11.79
C THR A 12 -7.70 3.87 11.97
N ARG A 13 -8.82 4.53 11.69
CA ARG A 13 -10.17 3.95 11.85
C ARG A 13 -10.74 3.40 10.56
N ARG A 14 -10.37 4.01 9.43
CA ARG A 14 -10.88 3.66 8.11
C ARG A 14 -9.80 3.92 7.07
N VAL A 15 -9.66 2.99 6.12
CA VAL A 15 -8.84 3.18 4.92
C VAL A 15 -9.78 3.34 3.73
N ILE A 16 -9.54 4.34 2.89
CA ILE A 16 -10.33 4.65 1.70
C ILE A 16 -9.39 4.62 0.50
N ILE A 17 -9.63 3.70 -0.43
CA ILE A 17 -8.85 3.56 -1.66
C ILE A 17 -9.67 4.19 -2.79
N LEU A 18 -9.15 5.25 -3.41
CA LEU A 18 -9.85 5.99 -4.46
C LEU A 18 -9.64 5.38 -5.84
N GLY A 19 -8.38 5.07 -6.19
CA GLY A 19 -7.99 4.34 -7.39
C GLY A 19 -7.43 2.95 -7.06
N LEU A 20 -7.84 1.93 -7.81
CA LEU A 20 -7.41 0.54 -7.61
C LEU A 20 -7.19 -0.14 -8.96
N ASP A 21 -5.96 -0.63 -9.20
CA ASP A 21 -5.62 -1.34 -10.44
C ASP A 21 -4.78 -2.59 -10.18
N ARG A 22 -5.19 -3.70 -10.79
CA ARG A 22 -4.35 -4.87 -10.95
C ARG A 22 -3.38 -4.66 -12.11
N ARG A 23 -2.11 -4.99 -11.90
CA ARG A 23 -1.02 -4.71 -12.85
C ARG A 23 -0.17 -5.95 -13.08
N GLU A 24 0.48 -6.00 -14.23
CA GLU A 24 1.66 -6.85 -14.43
C GLU A 24 2.82 -6.34 -13.58
N LEU A 25 3.61 -7.27 -13.00
CA LEU A 25 4.68 -6.96 -12.06
C LEU A 25 5.73 -6.01 -12.65
N GLU A 26 6.12 -6.23 -13.92
CA GLU A 26 7.08 -5.40 -14.65
C GLU A 26 6.58 -3.96 -14.81
N ASN A 27 5.33 -3.80 -15.25
CA ASN A 27 4.67 -2.51 -15.43
C ASN A 27 4.44 -1.76 -14.11
N LEU A 28 4.23 -2.49 -13.01
CA LEU A 28 4.13 -1.91 -11.67
C LEU A 28 5.52 -1.42 -11.20
N GLY A 29 6.56 -2.24 -11.36
CA GLY A 29 7.93 -1.90 -10.99
C GLY A 29 8.44 -0.67 -11.73
N PHE A 30 8.27 -0.63 -13.06
CA PHE A 30 8.69 0.51 -13.88
C PHE A 30 7.93 1.79 -13.53
N CYS A 31 6.60 1.70 -13.38
CA CYS A 31 5.79 2.83 -12.93
C CYS A 31 6.27 3.37 -11.59
N ALA A 32 6.46 2.50 -10.60
CA ALA A 32 6.91 2.88 -9.27
C ALA A 32 8.24 3.64 -9.30
N ILE A 33 9.22 3.19 -10.08
CA ILE A 33 10.51 3.87 -10.21
C ILE A 33 10.37 5.22 -10.89
N THR A 34 9.69 5.28 -12.04
CA THR A 34 9.52 6.54 -12.80
C THR A 34 8.68 7.58 -12.05
N PHE A 35 7.74 7.12 -11.21
CA PHE A 35 6.94 7.97 -10.32
C PHE A 35 7.71 8.43 -9.07
N GLY A 36 8.88 7.84 -8.78
CA GLY A 36 9.70 8.20 -7.63
C GLY A 36 9.30 7.50 -6.32
N ALA A 37 8.60 6.36 -6.39
CA ALA A 37 8.34 5.54 -5.21
C ALA A 37 9.65 5.00 -4.62
N SER A 38 9.81 5.15 -3.30
CA SER A 38 11.04 4.71 -2.62
C SER A 38 11.10 3.20 -2.36
N ARG A 39 9.95 2.52 -2.35
CA ARG A 39 9.80 1.09 -2.08
C ARG A 39 8.41 0.59 -2.47
N LEU A 40 8.30 -0.72 -2.60
CA LEU A 40 7.04 -1.45 -2.70
C LEU A 40 6.77 -2.26 -1.42
N PHE A 41 5.55 -2.73 -1.26
CA PHE A 41 5.15 -3.54 -0.09
C PHE A 41 4.70 -4.92 -0.54
N TRP A 42 5.35 -5.97 -0.04
CA TRP A 42 4.92 -7.35 -0.24
C TRP A 42 4.09 -7.84 0.93
N VAL A 43 2.93 -8.42 0.62
CA VAL A 43 1.95 -8.92 1.59
C VAL A 43 1.32 -10.18 1.04
N ASN A 44 1.45 -11.31 1.74
CA ASN A 44 0.73 -12.56 1.44
C ASN A 44 0.72 -12.99 -0.04
N GLY A 45 1.85 -12.86 -0.74
CA GLY A 45 1.97 -13.27 -2.14
C GLY A 45 1.59 -12.19 -3.17
N TYR A 46 1.38 -10.95 -2.73
CA TYR A 46 1.12 -9.79 -3.59
C TYR A 46 2.13 -8.69 -3.31
N VAL A 47 2.42 -7.87 -4.31
CA VAL A 47 3.16 -6.61 -4.15
C VAL A 47 2.22 -5.44 -4.39
N LEU A 48 2.36 -4.40 -3.57
CA LEU A 48 1.54 -3.20 -3.55
C LEU A 48 2.43 -1.97 -3.79
N CYS A 49 1.95 -1.07 -4.63
CA CYS A 49 2.45 0.30 -4.76
C CYS A 49 1.31 1.24 -4.35
N LEU A 50 1.55 2.04 -3.31
CA LEU A 50 0.56 2.95 -2.76
C LEU A 50 1.02 4.39 -2.99
N GLU A 51 0.13 5.19 -3.55
CA GLU A 51 0.27 6.64 -3.60
C GLU A 51 -0.64 7.27 -2.55
N VAL A 52 -0.06 8.08 -1.67
CA VAL A 52 -0.77 8.81 -0.62
C VAL A 52 -0.60 10.28 -0.89
N TYR A 53 -1.72 10.99 -1.09
CA TYR A 53 -1.70 12.44 -1.22
C TYR A 53 -1.44 13.09 0.14
N GLU A 54 -0.68 14.19 0.16
CA GLU A 54 -0.25 14.86 1.40
C GLU A 54 -1.42 15.24 2.33
N LYS A 55 -2.54 15.70 1.76
CA LYS A 55 -3.75 16.01 2.54
C LYS A 55 -4.41 14.81 3.22
N SER A 56 -4.07 13.58 2.81
CA SER A 56 -4.54 12.39 3.53
C SER A 56 -4.06 12.38 4.98
N LEU A 57 -2.88 12.94 5.27
CA LEU A 57 -2.38 12.96 6.64
C LEU A 57 -3.23 13.88 7.52
N GLU A 58 -3.67 15.02 6.99
CA GLU A 58 -4.59 15.93 7.69
C GLU A 58 -5.91 15.21 8.01
N CYS A 59 -6.50 14.52 7.03
CA CYS A 59 -7.72 13.72 7.22
C CYS A 59 -7.53 12.61 8.27
N GLU A 60 -6.38 11.95 8.29
CA GLU A 60 -6.09 10.89 9.27
C GLU A 60 -5.94 11.46 10.68
N ILE A 61 -5.28 12.61 10.82
CA ILE A 61 -5.10 13.31 12.10
C ILE A 61 -6.45 13.78 12.68
N GLU A 62 -7.31 14.36 11.83
CA GLU A 62 -8.57 14.96 12.26
C GLU A 62 -9.69 13.93 12.44
N GLY A 63 -9.85 13.02 11.48
CA GLY A 63 -10.97 12.07 11.41
C GLY A 63 -10.61 10.61 11.65
N GLY A 64 -9.33 10.24 11.55
CA GLY A 64 -8.88 8.85 11.55
C GLY A 64 -9.11 8.14 10.22
N GLU A 65 -9.33 8.88 9.13
CA GLU A 65 -9.51 8.34 7.78
C GLU A 65 -8.21 8.44 6.99
N PHE A 66 -7.68 7.30 6.54
CA PHE A 66 -6.48 7.22 5.72
C PHE A 66 -6.86 7.02 4.25
N TYR A 67 -6.57 8.02 3.42
CA TYR A 67 -6.87 8.02 1.99
C TYR A 67 -5.66 7.56 1.19
N ILE A 68 -5.85 6.52 0.40
CA ILE A 68 -4.91 6.07 -0.60
C ILE A 68 -5.44 6.57 -1.95
N SER A 69 -4.72 7.53 -2.54
CA SER A 69 -5.10 8.15 -3.81
C SER A 69 -5.16 7.12 -4.92
N HIS A 70 -4.13 6.29 -5.01
CA HIS A 70 -4.06 5.22 -5.99
C HIS A 70 -3.31 4.01 -5.43
N LEU A 71 -3.85 2.82 -5.63
CA LEU A 71 -3.23 1.56 -5.24
C LEU A 71 -3.11 0.66 -6.46
N CYS A 72 -1.87 0.33 -6.83
CA CYS A 72 -1.56 -0.72 -7.78
C CYS A 72 -1.13 -1.99 -7.06
N TYR A 73 -1.58 -3.16 -7.52
CA TYR A 73 -1.13 -4.44 -6.99
C TYR A 73 -0.83 -5.45 -8.10
N ALA A 74 0.09 -6.37 -7.82
CA ALA A 74 0.44 -7.47 -8.71
C ALA A 74 0.70 -8.75 -7.90
N PRO A 75 0.41 -9.95 -8.46
CA PRO A 75 0.80 -11.19 -7.82
C PRO A 75 2.33 -11.32 -7.80
N LEU A 76 2.88 -11.70 -6.65
CA LEU A 76 4.28 -12.03 -6.45
C LEU A 76 4.37 -13.17 -5.42
N PRO A 77 4.23 -14.44 -5.83
CA PRO A 77 4.02 -15.55 -4.90
C PRO A 77 5.13 -15.77 -3.87
N LYS A 78 6.36 -15.35 -4.17
CA LYS A 78 7.52 -15.46 -3.28
C LYS A 78 8.05 -14.08 -2.97
N TYR A 79 8.29 -13.83 -1.69
CA TYR A 79 8.93 -12.60 -1.25
C TYR A 79 10.37 -12.52 -1.76
N ASN A 80 10.69 -11.41 -2.41
CA ASN A 80 12.05 -11.01 -2.76
C ASN A 80 12.30 -9.60 -2.21
N LYS A 81 13.49 -9.34 -1.65
CA LYS A 81 13.83 -8.03 -1.07
C LYS A 81 13.96 -6.92 -2.10
N ILE A 82 14.23 -7.29 -3.35
CA ILE A 82 14.51 -6.39 -4.46
C ILE A 82 13.69 -6.86 -5.65
N LEU A 83 13.04 -5.91 -6.32
CA LEU A 83 12.54 -6.08 -7.67
C LEU A 83 13.52 -5.41 -8.63
N GLU A 84 14.15 -6.21 -9.49
CA GLU A 84 14.88 -5.67 -10.64
C GLU A 84 13.88 -5.33 -11.73
N VAL A 85 13.95 -4.09 -12.22
CA VAL A 85 13.00 -3.58 -13.21
C VAL A 85 13.66 -3.52 -14.58
N GLU A 86 14.80 -2.83 -14.69
CA GLU A 86 15.59 -2.76 -15.92
C GLU A 86 17.08 -2.66 -15.59
N ARG A 87 17.91 -3.53 -16.19
CA ARG A 87 19.40 -3.48 -16.23
C ARG A 87 20.06 -2.66 -15.12
N GLY A 88 20.00 -3.17 -13.89
CA GLY A 88 20.65 -2.55 -12.71
C GLY A 88 19.78 -1.56 -11.93
N THR A 89 18.61 -1.20 -12.44
CA THR A 89 17.60 -0.38 -11.76
C THR A 89 16.74 -1.29 -10.88
N GLN A 90 16.72 -0.98 -9.59
CA GLN A 90 16.14 -1.82 -8.57
C GLN A 90 15.23 -1.00 -7.66
N ILE A 91 14.10 -1.56 -7.26
CA ILE A 91 13.23 -1.00 -6.23
C ILE A 91 13.16 -1.96 -5.03
N PRO A 92 13.39 -1.48 -3.81
CA PRO A 92 13.23 -2.29 -2.61
C PRO A 92 11.79 -2.76 -2.43
N ILE A 93 11.62 -4.00 -1.97
CA ILE A 93 10.33 -4.53 -1.54
C ILE A 93 10.40 -4.86 -0.05
N VAL A 94 9.55 -4.17 0.73
CA VAL A 94 9.40 -4.38 2.16
C VAL A 94 8.39 -5.48 2.39
N ASN A 95 8.73 -6.51 3.16
CA ASN A 95 7.73 -7.46 3.65
C ASN A 95 6.89 -6.77 4.74
N ALA A 96 5.61 -6.51 4.45
CA ALA A 96 4.66 -5.87 5.34
C ALA A 96 3.59 -6.85 5.83
N SER A 97 3.83 -8.16 5.74
CA SER A 97 2.86 -9.19 6.14
C SER A 97 2.60 -9.21 7.65
N ASP A 98 3.49 -8.68 8.47
CA ASP A 98 3.32 -8.50 9.91
C ASP A 98 2.53 -7.24 10.28
N MET A 99 2.35 -6.30 9.34
CA MET A 99 1.59 -5.06 9.55
C MET A 99 0.10 -5.27 9.29
N GLN A 100 -0.74 -5.01 10.30
CA GLN A 100 -2.20 -5.20 10.21
C GLN A 100 -2.84 -4.43 9.06
N ILE A 101 -2.53 -3.13 8.91
CA ILE A 101 -3.13 -2.27 7.88
C ILE A 101 -2.93 -2.84 6.47
N TYR A 102 -1.73 -3.33 6.15
CA TYR A 102 -1.40 -3.87 4.83
C TYR A 102 -2.07 -5.23 4.58
N ARG A 103 -2.18 -6.08 5.61
CA ARG A 103 -2.97 -7.32 5.51
C ARG A 103 -4.45 -7.05 5.24
N GLU A 104 -5.04 -6.10 5.96
CA GLU A 104 -6.46 -5.76 5.76
C GLU A 104 -6.72 -5.12 4.39
N ILE A 105 -5.79 -4.31 3.89
CA ILE A 105 -5.86 -3.74 2.53
C ILE A 105 -5.93 -4.85 1.48
N ILE A 106 -4.98 -5.82 1.49
CA ILE A 106 -5.00 -6.87 0.46
C ILE A 106 -6.23 -7.77 0.59
N ASN A 107 -6.67 -8.08 1.80
CA ASN A 107 -7.90 -8.85 2.01
C ASN A 107 -9.14 -8.13 1.44
N ALA A 108 -9.23 -6.82 1.64
CA ALA A 108 -10.31 -6.00 1.11
C ALA A 108 -10.30 -5.94 -0.42
N ILE A 109 -9.12 -5.80 -1.03
CA ILE A 109 -8.94 -5.81 -2.49
C ILE A 109 -9.39 -7.15 -3.09
N LEU A 110 -8.90 -8.26 -2.55
CA LEU A 110 -9.24 -9.60 -3.07
C LEU A 110 -10.73 -9.89 -2.93
N LYS A 111 -11.34 -9.49 -1.80
CA LYS A 111 -12.78 -9.59 -1.62
C LYS A 111 -13.54 -8.76 -2.66
N PHE A 112 -13.09 -7.53 -2.92
CA PHE A 112 -13.69 -6.65 -3.92
C PHE A 112 -13.61 -7.23 -5.34
N GLU A 113 -12.47 -7.81 -5.73
CA GLU A 113 -12.34 -8.49 -7.04
C GLU A 113 -13.31 -9.66 -7.18
N LEU A 114 -13.41 -10.53 -6.17
CA LEU A 114 -14.33 -11.68 -6.18
C LEU A 114 -15.79 -11.24 -6.31
N GLU A 115 -16.18 -10.18 -5.59
CA GLU A 115 -17.54 -9.63 -5.67
C GLU A 115 -17.82 -8.95 -7.01
N LYS A 116 -16.80 -8.39 -7.68
CA LYS A 116 -16.92 -7.80 -9.01
C LYS A 116 -17.11 -8.88 -10.07
N GLU A 117 -16.28 -9.93 -10.06
CA GLU A 117 -16.39 -11.07 -10.97
C GLU A 117 -17.75 -11.79 -10.86
N ALA A 118 -18.32 -11.86 -9.66
CA ALA A 118 -19.64 -12.47 -9.45
C ALA A 118 -20.82 -11.66 -10.01
N ARG A 119 -20.60 -10.40 -10.40
CA ARG A 119 -21.64 -9.49 -10.94
C ARG A 119 -21.58 -9.34 -12.46
N GLU A 120 -20.50 -9.81 -13.07
CA GLU A 120 -20.26 -9.82 -14.53
C GLU A 120 -20.68 -11.16 -15.13
#